data_AF-A0AA39GNQ4-F1
#
_entry.id   AF-A0AA39GNQ4-F1
#
_cell.length_a   1.000
_cell.length_b   1.000
_cell.length_c   1.000
_cell.angle_alpha   90.00
_cell.angle_beta   90.00
_cell.angle_gamma   90.00
#
_symmetry.space_group_name_H-M   'P 1'
#
loop_
_entity.id
_entity.type
_entity.pdbx_description
1 polymer ?
#
loop_
_entity_poly.entity_id
_entity_poly.type
_entity_poly.pdbx_seq_one_letter_code
_entity_poly.pdbx_strand_id
1 'polypeptide(L)'
;MGAPLDQPTQYRSFCGLLSVKTATDFAASFVLALGVCLIYHNYGSTDPFRIYCSLFNAIGVAAACLSFYGVDSGKPWPLVPLLVYQIMVSIGSFAVFTTAGYGYKYTQIVCDYAKGDECSFEEVEEMHDRLHRVMRFSFASFLIFLYLALVVKKCYQQLKEEFAAVIPVYVRFDEK
;
A
#
# COMPACT_ATOMS: atom_id res chain seq x y z
N MET A 1 36.38 29.80 -25.00
CA MET A 1 36.09 28.34 -24.97
C MET A 1 34.94 28.17 -24.00
N GLY A 2 33.72 28.03 -24.52
CA GLY A 2 32.50 27.98 -23.71
C GLY A 2 32.37 26.62 -23.04
N ALA A 3 32.06 26.62 -21.75
CA ALA A 3 31.66 25.40 -21.03
C ALA A 3 30.45 24.79 -21.75
N PRO A 4 30.40 23.47 -21.95
CA PRO A 4 29.18 22.85 -22.44
C PRO A 4 28.08 23.10 -21.42
N LEU A 5 26.96 23.67 -21.88
CA LEU A 5 25.70 23.61 -21.16
C LEU A 5 25.41 22.13 -20.91
N ASP A 6 25.56 21.68 -19.66
CA ASP A 6 25.01 20.41 -19.21
C ASP A 6 23.55 20.39 -19.64
N GLN A 7 23.26 19.60 -20.67
CA GLN A 7 21.90 19.32 -21.08
C GLN A 7 21.19 18.83 -19.81
N PRO A 8 19.99 19.32 -19.47
CA PRO A 8 19.21 18.66 -18.44
C PRO A 8 19.13 17.21 -18.87
N THR A 9 19.39 16.30 -17.93
CA THR A 9 19.41 14.84 -18.09
C THR A 9 18.04 14.33 -18.53
N GLN A 10 17.64 14.68 -19.74
CA GLN A 10 16.60 14.08 -20.54
C GLN A 10 17.21 12.82 -21.18
N TYR A 11 17.56 11.84 -20.36
CA TYR A 11 17.93 10.52 -20.83
C TYR A 11 17.01 9.46 -20.23
N ARG A 12 15.98 9.16 -21.03
CA ARG A 12 15.46 7.81 -21.34
C ARG A 12 15.00 6.99 -20.13
N SER A 13 13.70 6.92 -19.87
CA SER A 13 12.86 5.94 -20.57
C SER A 13 11.47 6.49 -20.93
N PHE A 14 11.39 7.15 -22.08
CA PHE A 14 10.16 7.44 -22.81
C PHE A 14 9.77 6.21 -23.68
N CYS A 15 9.51 5.07 -23.04
CA CYS A 15 8.97 3.87 -23.72
C CYS A 15 7.89 3.22 -22.83
N GLY A 16 6.63 3.64 -23.01
CA GLY A 16 5.44 2.81 -22.79
C GLY A 16 4.99 2.45 -21.37
N LEU A 17 5.72 2.82 -20.31
CA LEU A 17 5.27 2.65 -18.91
C LEU A 17 5.06 4.02 -18.25
N LEU A 18 3.99 4.17 -17.46
CA LEU A 18 3.74 5.36 -16.64
C LEU A 18 5.03 5.83 -15.95
N SER A 19 5.28 7.14 -15.93
CA SER A 19 6.33 7.73 -15.09
C SER A 19 6.15 7.25 -13.65
N VAL A 20 7.25 7.03 -12.93
CA VAL A 20 7.24 6.54 -11.55
C VAL A 20 6.46 7.50 -10.63
N LYS A 21 6.44 8.80 -10.94
CA LYS A 21 5.60 9.81 -10.28
C LYS A 21 4.11 9.52 -10.53
N THR A 22 3.69 9.38 -11.79
CA THR A 22 2.31 9.02 -12.17
C THR A 22 1.86 7.67 -11.60
N ALA A 23 2.76 6.69 -11.53
CA ALA A 23 2.47 5.38 -10.92
C ALA A 23 2.28 5.49 -9.39
N THR A 24 3.00 6.40 -8.75
CA THR A 24 2.82 6.71 -7.32
C THR A 24 1.51 7.45 -7.07
N ASP A 25 1.13 8.39 -7.94
CA ASP A 25 -0.16 9.09 -7.88
C ASP A 25 -1.33 8.13 -8.09
N PHE A 26 -1.17 7.15 -8.99
CA PHE A 26 -2.14 6.07 -9.16
C PHE A 26 -2.26 5.22 -7.88
N ALA A 27 -1.12 4.84 -7.27
CA ALA A 27 -1.11 4.09 -6.02
C ALA A 27 -1.81 4.86 -4.88
N ALA A 28 -1.56 6.16 -4.77
CA ALA A 28 -2.20 7.04 -3.80
C ALA A 28 -3.70 7.16 -4.06
N SER A 29 -4.11 7.38 -5.31
CA SER A 29 -5.52 7.45 -5.72
C SER A 29 -6.28 6.15 -5.41
N PHE A 30 -5.65 5.00 -5.68
CA PHE A 30 -6.20 3.69 -5.36
C PHE A 30 -6.43 3.53 -3.85
N VAL A 31 -5.45 3.92 -3.02
CA VAL A 31 -5.57 3.86 -1.55
C VAL A 31 -6.65 4.81 -1.05
N LEU A 32 -6.77 6.01 -1.62
CA LEU A 32 -7.86 6.94 -1.29
C LEU A 32 -9.23 6.33 -1.59
N ALA A 33 -9.43 5.85 -2.82
CA ALA A 33 -10.70 5.28 -3.25
C ALA A 33 -11.10 4.07 -2.39
N LEU A 34 -10.16 3.15 -2.16
CA LEU A 34 -10.39 1.98 -1.32
C LEU A 34 -10.70 2.37 0.13
N GLY A 35 -9.92 3.28 0.70
CA GLY A 35 -10.10 3.74 2.07
C GLY A 35 -11.46 4.40 2.30
N VAL A 36 -11.89 5.27 1.38
CA VAL A 36 -13.20 5.93 1.44
C VAL A 36 -14.33 4.90 1.32
N CYS A 37 -14.25 3.96 0.38
CA CYS A 37 -15.24 2.89 0.23
C CYS A 37 -15.38 2.05 1.51
N LEU A 38 -14.26 1.69 2.15
CA LEU A 38 -14.26 0.88 3.37
C LEU A 38 -14.78 1.65 4.59
N ILE A 39 -14.44 2.93 4.72
CA ILE A 39 -14.98 3.78 5.79
C ILE A 39 -16.49 3.93 5.61
N TYR A 40 -16.96 4.18 4.39
CA TYR A 40 -18.38 4.28 4.08
C TYR A 40 -19.14 3.00 4.42
N HIS A 41 -18.61 1.84 4.04
CA HIS A 41 -19.25 0.54 4.30
C HIS A 41 -19.33 0.21 5.81
N ASN A 42 -18.43 0.77 6.62
CA ASN A 42 -18.40 0.54 8.07
C ASN A 42 -19.03 1.68 8.87
N TYR A 43 -19.58 2.70 8.20
CA TYR A 43 -20.17 3.85 8.87
C TYR A 43 -21.37 3.44 9.73
N GLY A 44 -21.41 3.93 10.98
CA GLY A 44 -22.47 3.58 11.94
C GLY A 44 -22.32 2.20 12.59
N SER A 45 -21.24 1.46 12.30
CA SER A 45 -20.97 0.20 12.99
C SER A 45 -20.60 0.39 14.46
N THR A 46 -21.19 -0.42 15.34
CA THR A 46 -20.83 -0.52 16.76
C THR A 46 -19.79 -1.60 17.06
N ASP A 47 -19.48 -2.46 16.07
CA ASP A 47 -18.45 -3.50 16.19
C ASP A 47 -17.05 -2.86 16.28
N PRO A 48 -16.31 -3.08 17.39
CA PRO A 48 -14.98 -2.51 17.58
C PRO A 48 -14.00 -2.88 16.46
N PHE A 49 -14.09 -4.08 15.89
CA PHE A 49 -13.20 -4.48 14.78
C PHE A 49 -13.40 -3.61 13.55
N ARG A 50 -14.66 -3.30 13.21
CA ARG A 50 -15.00 -2.44 12.07
C ARG A 50 -14.58 -0.99 12.29
N ILE A 51 -14.62 -0.52 13.54
CA ILE A 51 -14.09 0.80 13.92
C ILE A 51 -12.58 0.85 13.71
N TYR A 52 -11.82 -0.15 14.16
CA TYR A 52 -10.37 -0.22 13.94
C TYR A 52 -10.02 -0.28 12.45
N CYS A 53 -10.76 -1.07 11.66
CA CYS A 53 -10.59 -1.09 10.21
C CYS A 53 -10.82 0.31 9.59
N SER A 54 -11.84 1.03 10.03
CA SER A 54 -12.14 2.38 9.52
C SER A 54 -11.03 3.37 9.87
N LEU A 55 -10.53 3.34 11.10
CA LEU A 55 -9.42 4.18 11.54
C LEU A 55 -8.13 3.89 10.75
N PHE A 56 -7.81 2.61 10.56
CA PHE A 56 -6.65 2.20 9.79
C PHE A 56 -6.74 2.66 8.32
N ASN A 57 -7.92 2.56 7.71
CA ASN A 57 -8.16 3.09 6.37
C ASN A 57 -8.06 4.61 6.30
N ALA A 58 -8.50 5.34 7.33
CA ALA A 58 -8.35 6.80 7.40
C ALA A 58 -6.86 7.22 7.45
N ILE A 59 -6.01 6.46 8.13
CA ILE A 59 -4.55 6.67 8.12
C ILE A 59 -4.00 6.47 6.70
N GLY A 60 -4.46 5.45 5.99
CA GLY A 60 -4.10 5.21 4.58
C GLY A 60 -4.49 6.37 3.67
N VAL A 61 -5.70 6.91 3.86
CA VAL A 61 -6.21 8.08 3.13
C VAL A 61 -5.32 9.30 3.39
N ALA A 62 -5.00 9.60 4.65
CA ALA A 62 -4.13 10.71 5.01
C ALA A 62 -2.71 10.55 4.42
N ALA A 63 -2.15 9.34 4.47
CA ALA A 63 -0.85 9.03 3.89
C ALA A 63 -0.83 9.19 2.36
N ALA A 64 -1.91 8.82 1.68
CA ALA A 64 -2.07 9.03 0.24
C ALA A 64 -2.13 10.53 -0.10
N CYS A 65 -2.89 11.34 0.67
CA CYS A 65 -2.91 12.80 0.49
C CYS A 65 -1.51 13.43 0.63
N LEU A 66 -0.74 13.01 1.63
CA LEU A 66 0.64 13.48 1.84
C LEU A 66 1.55 13.13 0.68
N SER A 67 1.34 11.97 0.04
CA SER A 67 2.18 11.52 -1.07
C SER A 67 2.03 12.41 -2.31
N PHE A 68 0.83 12.90 -2.65
CA PHE A 68 0.64 13.85 -3.75
C PHE A 68 1.47 15.12 -3.53
N TYR A 69 1.40 15.68 -2.32
CA TYR A 69 2.23 16.83 -1.96
C TYR A 69 3.73 16.53 -2.11
N GLY A 70 4.19 15.35 -1.69
CA GLY A 70 5.60 14.96 -1.82
C GLY A 70 6.05 14.84 -3.28
N VAL A 71 5.22 14.25 -4.14
CA VAL A 71 5.49 14.12 -5.58
C VAL A 71 5.53 15.49 -6.24
N ASP A 72 4.53 16.33 -6.00
CA ASP A 72 4.41 17.67 -6.60
C ASP A 72 5.53 18.62 -6.14
N SER A 73 5.87 18.57 -4.84
CA SER A 73 6.89 19.44 -4.26
C SER A 73 8.32 18.91 -4.44
N GLY A 74 8.49 17.73 -5.07
CA GLY A 74 9.79 17.08 -5.25
C GLY A 74 10.47 16.65 -3.95
N LYS A 75 9.70 16.49 -2.87
CA LYS A 75 10.21 16.17 -1.53
C LYS A 75 9.99 14.69 -1.24
N PRO A 76 11.03 13.93 -0.86
CA PRO A 76 10.89 12.49 -0.66
C PRO A 76 10.19 12.11 0.66
N TRP A 77 10.31 12.92 1.72
CA TRP A 77 9.79 12.55 3.05
C TRP A 77 8.26 12.36 3.15
N PRO A 78 7.39 13.10 2.43
CA PRO A 78 5.95 12.89 2.49
C PRO A 78 5.50 11.55 1.86
N LEU A 79 6.37 10.84 1.13
CA LEU A 79 6.08 9.50 0.60
C LEU A 79 6.28 8.40 1.65
N VAL A 80 7.06 8.66 2.71
CA VAL A 80 7.39 7.64 3.72
C VAL A 80 6.14 7.08 4.42
N PRO A 81 5.16 7.89 4.86
CA PRO A 81 3.94 7.36 5.47
C PRO A 81 3.17 6.41 4.55
N LEU A 82 3.06 6.74 3.25
CA LEU A 82 2.37 5.90 2.27
C LEU A 82 3.11 4.58 2.06
N LEU A 83 4.44 4.62 1.97
CA LEU A 83 5.26 3.42 1.83
C LEU A 83 5.09 2.48 3.05
N VAL A 84 5.17 3.04 4.26
CA VAL A 84 4.98 2.27 5.50
C VAL A 84 3.58 1.68 5.55
N TYR A 85 2.55 2.47 5.23
CA TYR A 85 1.17 2.00 5.18
C TYR A 85 1.01 0.79 4.24
N GLN A 86 1.50 0.89 3.00
CA GLN A 86 1.38 -0.19 2.01
C GLN A 86 2.13 -1.46 2.45
N ILE A 87 3.30 -1.34 3.07
CA ILE A 87 4.04 -2.48 3.63
C ILE A 87 3.23 -3.14 4.76
N MET A 88 2.65 -2.36 5.67
CA MET A 88 1.85 -2.87 6.77
C MET A 88 0.60 -3.60 6.27
N VAL A 89 -0.11 -3.05 5.27
CA VAL A 89 -1.26 -3.72 4.64
C VAL A 89 -0.84 -5.02 3.95
N SER A 90 0.31 -5.01 3.27
CA SER A 90 0.87 -6.19 2.63
C SER A 90 1.17 -7.30 3.66
N ILE A 91 1.86 -6.97 4.76
CA ILE A 91 2.17 -7.93 5.83
C ILE A 91 0.88 -8.47 6.46
N GLY A 92 -0.08 -7.60 6.77
CA GLY A 92 -1.38 -8.01 7.30
C GLY A 92 -2.13 -8.94 6.35
N SER A 93 -2.13 -8.64 5.05
CA SER A 93 -2.76 -9.49 4.03
C SER A 93 -2.09 -10.86 3.95
N PHE A 94 -0.77 -10.91 4.04
CA PHE A 94 -0.02 -12.17 4.06
C PHE A 94 -0.31 -12.99 5.33
N ALA A 95 -0.39 -12.34 6.49
CA ALA A 95 -0.75 -13.01 7.74
C ALA A 95 -2.17 -13.60 7.69
N VAL A 96 -3.14 -12.85 7.15
CA VAL A 96 -4.51 -13.37 6.96
C VAL A 96 -4.52 -14.55 5.98
N PHE A 97 -3.75 -14.46 4.89
CA PHE A 97 -3.61 -15.57 3.94
C PHE A 97 -3.05 -16.84 4.60
N THR A 98 -1.97 -16.73 5.38
CA THR A 98 -1.38 -17.89 6.06
C THR A 98 -2.33 -18.47 7.10
N THR A 99 -2.95 -17.63 7.95
CA THR A 99 -3.94 -18.08 8.94
C THR A 99 -5.14 -18.74 8.28
N ALA A 100 -5.67 -18.18 7.19
CA ALA A 100 -6.76 -18.77 6.43
C ALA A 100 -6.35 -20.10 5.77
N GLY A 101 -5.10 -20.21 5.31
CA GLY A 101 -4.54 -21.46 4.77
C GLY A 101 -4.43 -22.57 5.81
N TYR A 102 -4.00 -22.24 7.02
CA TYR A 102 -4.05 -23.17 8.15
C TYR A 102 -5.50 -23.57 8.47
N GLY A 103 -6.41 -22.60 8.56
CA GLY A 103 -7.82 -22.86 8.80
C GLY A 103 -8.44 -23.77 7.74
N TYR A 104 -8.12 -23.53 6.46
CA TYR A 104 -8.63 -24.32 5.34
C TYR A 104 -8.17 -25.79 5.41
N LYS A 105 -6.90 -26.02 5.76
CA LYS A 105 -6.36 -27.38 5.92
C LYS A 105 -7.02 -28.16 7.07
N TYR A 106 -7.39 -27.46 8.14
CA TYR A 106 -7.95 -28.05 9.36
C TYR A 106 -9.41 -27.62 9.58
N THR A 107 -10.18 -27.42 8.49
CA THR A 107 -11.49 -26.75 8.55
C THR A 107 -12.43 -27.40 9.56
N GLN A 108 -12.47 -28.73 9.63
CA GLN A 108 -13.32 -29.46 10.58
C GLN A 108 -12.97 -29.13 12.05
N ILE A 109 -11.70 -29.24 12.43
CA ILE A 109 -11.21 -28.90 13.79
C ILE A 109 -11.52 -27.45 14.13
N VAL A 110 -11.36 -26.53 13.18
CA VAL A 110 -11.62 -25.10 13.39
C VAL A 110 -13.12 -24.83 13.51
N CYS A 111 -13.96 -25.53 12.76
CA CYS A 111 -15.42 -25.43 12.85
C CYS A 111 -15.89 -25.91 14.22
N ASP A 112 -15.44 -27.09 14.63
CA ASP A 112 -15.78 -27.69 15.93
C ASP A 112 -15.33 -26.76 17.08
N TYR A 113 -14.12 -26.20 16.98
CA TYR A 113 -13.61 -25.24 17.97
C TYR A 113 -14.42 -23.94 18.00
N ALA A 114 -14.82 -23.41 16.84
CA ALA A 114 -15.55 -22.15 16.75
C ALA A 114 -16.99 -22.25 17.26
N LYS A 115 -17.63 -23.40 17.08
CA LYS A 115 -19.01 -23.65 17.53
C LYS A 115 -19.11 -24.24 18.93
N GLY A 116 -18.07 -24.93 19.39
CA GLY A 116 -18.09 -25.63 20.67
C GLY A 116 -18.88 -26.94 20.65
N ASP A 117 -19.27 -27.43 19.46
CA ASP A 117 -20.02 -28.67 19.20
C ASP A 117 -19.55 -29.29 17.87
N GLU A 118 -19.93 -30.54 17.59
CA GLU A 118 -19.62 -31.23 16.31
C GLU A 118 -20.32 -30.53 15.13
N CYS A 119 -19.53 -29.97 14.21
CA CYS A 119 -20.07 -29.34 13.00
C CYS A 119 -20.64 -30.37 12.02
N SER A 120 -21.73 -30.00 11.36
CA SER A 120 -22.26 -30.78 10.23
C SER A 120 -21.37 -30.64 8.99
N PHE A 121 -21.46 -31.62 8.07
CA PHE A 121 -20.67 -31.61 6.84
C PHE A 121 -20.91 -30.36 5.98
N GLU A 122 -22.17 -29.94 5.85
CA GLU A 122 -22.56 -28.74 5.08
C GLU A 122 -21.95 -27.46 5.65
N GLU A 123 -21.84 -27.36 6.97
CA GLU A 123 -21.23 -26.20 7.64
C GLU A 123 -19.71 -26.18 7.49
N VAL A 124 -19.07 -27.36 7.53
CA VAL A 124 -17.65 -27.49 7.23
C VAL A 124 -17.37 -27.10 5.78
N GLU A 125 -18.20 -27.53 4.83
CA GLU A 125 -18.08 -27.17 3.42
C GLU A 125 -18.27 -25.66 3.20
N GLU A 126 -19.27 -25.04 3.84
CA GLU A 126 -19.46 -23.60 3.77
C GLU A 126 -18.26 -22.83 4.35
N MET A 127 -17.73 -23.29 5.49
CA MET A 127 -16.55 -22.69 6.10
C MET A 127 -15.32 -22.84 5.22
N HIS A 128 -15.16 -23.99 4.55
CA HIS A 128 -14.10 -24.27 3.60
C HIS A 128 -14.12 -23.29 2.43
N ASP A 129 -15.30 -23.07 1.84
CA ASP A 129 -15.52 -22.13 0.74
C ASP A 129 -15.24 -20.68 1.15
N ARG A 130 -15.69 -20.29 2.35
CA ARG A 130 -15.40 -18.96 2.91
C ARG A 130 -13.90 -18.77 3.08
N LEU A 131 -13.20 -19.73 3.66
CA LEU A 131 -11.75 -19.69 3.86
C LEU A 131 -10.98 -19.65 2.54
N HIS A 132 -11.40 -20.42 1.54
CA HIS A 132 -10.80 -20.40 0.22
C HIS A 132 -10.95 -19.03 -0.47
N ARG A 133 -12.12 -18.41 -0.34
CA ARG A 133 -12.35 -17.06 -0.83
C ARG A 133 -11.46 -16.02 -0.12
N VAL A 134 -11.37 -16.09 1.21
CA VAL A 134 -10.48 -15.24 2.00
C VAL A 134 -9.02 -15.40 1.56
N MET A 135 -8.54 -16.65 1.40
CA MET A 135 -7.18 -16.91 0.93
C MET A 135 -6.89 -16.22 -0.41
N ARG A 136 -7.78 -16.35 -1.39
CA ARG A 136 -7.61 -15.74 -2.72
C ARG A 136 -7.54 -14.22 -2.64
N PHE A 137 -8.48 -13.59 -1.93
CA PHE A 137 -8.49 -12.14 -1.78
C PHE A 137 -7.28 -11.63 -1.00
N SER A 138 -6.94 -12.24 0.13
CA SER A 138 -5.78 -11.85 0.94
C SER A 138 -4.46 -12.02 0.21
N PHE A 139 -4.30 -13.11 -0.57
CA PHE A 139 -3.10 -13.30 -1.38
C PHE A 139 -3.00 -12.28 -2.53
N ALA A 140 -4.10 -12.02 -3.23
CA ALA A 140 -4.13 -10.99 -4.26
C ALA A 140 -3.84 -9.58 -3.69
N SER A 141 -4.45 -9.24 -2.55
CA SER A 141 -4.16 -7.99 -1.84
C SER A 141 -2.70 -7.89 -1.42
N PHE A 142 -2.10 -8.95 -0.87
CA PHE A 142 -0.68 -8.99 -0.55
C PHE A 142 0.19 -8.62 -1.76
N LEU A 143 -0.02 -9.26 -2.91
CA LEU A 143 0.76 -8.99 -4.11
C LEU A 143 0.56 -7.55 -4.62
N ILE A 144 -0.68 -7.05 -4.62
CA ILE A 144 -1.00 -5.69 -5.05
C ILE A 144 -0.31 -4.66 -4.14
N PHE A 145 -0.49 -4.75 -2.82
CA PHE A 145 0.10 -3.78 -1.90
C PHE A 145 1.62 -3.85 -1.84
N LEU A 146 2.21 -5.04 -1.99
CA LEU A 146 3.66 -5.20 -2.15
C LEU A 146 4.15 -4.51 -3.43
N TYR A 147 3.45 -4.69 -4.55
CA TYR A 147 3.78 -4.04 -5.81
C TYR A 147 3.70 -2.51 -5.69
N LEU A 148 2.62 -1.98 -5.12
CA LEU A 148 2.48 -0.54 -4.90
C LEU A 148 3.61 -0.01 -3.99
N ALA A 149 3.96 -0.73 -2.92
CA ALA A 149 5.07 -0.35 -2.05
C ALA A 149 6.40 -0.25 -2.81
N LEU A 150 6.66 -1.16 -3.75
CA LEU A 150 7.85 -1.10 -4.59
C LEU A 150 7.83 0.10 -5.53
N VAL A 151 6.66 0.48 -6.07
CA VAL A 151 6.51 1.69 -6.91
C VAL A 151 6.80 2.95 -6.10
N VAL A 152 6.16 3.10 -4.93
CA VAL A 152 6.39 4.25 -4.03
C VAL A 152 7.86 4.32 -3.58
N LYS A 153 8.47 3.18 -3.26
CA LYS A 153 9.90 3.10 -2.91
C LYS A 153 10.80 3.57 -4.05
N LYS A 154 10.52 3.17 -5.30
CA LYS A 154 11.26 3.65 -6.47
C LYS A 154 11.13 5.16 -6.64
N CYS A 155 9.92 5.71 -6.46
CA CYS A 155 9.69 7.16 -6.51
C CYS A 155 10.47 7.89 -5.43
N TYR A 156 10.43 7.38 -4.20
CA TYR A 156 11.20 7.93 -3.08
C TYR A 156 12.70 7.97 -3.39
N GLN A 157 13.27 6.92 -3.97
CA GLN A 157 14.69 6.87 -4.33
C GLN A 157 15.04 7.91 -5.41
N GLN A 158 14.21 8.01 -6.46
CA GLN A 158 14.41 9.02 -7.51
C GLN A 158 14.32 10.44 -6.97
N LEU A 159 13.29 10.75 -6.17
CA LEU A 159 13.15 12.06 -5.53
C LEU A 159 14.31 12.36 -4.58
N LYS A 160 14.83 11.36 -3.87
CA LYS A 160 15.99 11.52 -2.99
C LYS A 160 17.25 11.87 -3.78
N GLU A 161 17.48 11.22 -4.92
CA GLU A 161 18.61 11.49 -5.81
C GLU A 161 18.48 12.89 -6.45
N GLU A 162 17.30 13.24 -6.98
CA GLU A 162 16.98 14.57 -7.50
C GLU A 162 17.20 15.65 -6.44
N PHE A 163 16.69 15.44 -5.21
CA PHE A 163 16.82 16.39 -4.12
C PHE A 163 18.28 16.55 -3.64
N ALA A 164 19.02 15.44 -3.54
CA ALA A 164 20.44 15.45 -3.18
C ALA A 164 21.33 16.15 -4.22
N ALA A 165 20.98 16.08 -5.50
CA ALA A 165 21.68 16.78 -6.58
C ALA A 165 21.46 18.30 -6.55
N VAL A 166 20.34 18.76 -6.00
CA VAL A 166 19.97 20.19 -5.93
C VAL A 166 20.54 20.89 -4.69
N ILE A 167 20.70 20.18 -3.56
CA ILE A 167 21.28 20.74 -2.32
C ILE A 167 22.67 21.39 -2.48
N PRO A 168 23.66 20.83 -3.22
CA PRO A 168 24.98 21.45 -3.35
C PRO A 168 24.98 22.79 -4.12
N VAL A 169 23.87 23.15 -4.78
CA VAL A 169 23.74 24.44 -5.45
C VAL A 169 23.43 25.55 -4.45
N TYR A 170 22.64 25.30 -3.40
CA TYR A 170 22.25 26.32 -2.42
C TYR A 170 23.35 26.62 -1.38
N VAL A 171 24.19 25.64 -1.03
CA VAL A 171 25.29 25.85 -0.05
C VAL A 171 26.41 26.73 -0.62
N ARG A 172 26.55 26.83 -1.95
CA ARG A 172 27.56 27.69 -2.60
C ARG A 172 27.19 29.18 -2.65
N PHE A 173 25.97 29.58 -2.27
CA PHE A 173 25.56 30.98 -2.30
C PHE A 173 25.63 31.70 -0.94
N ASP A 174 25.95 30.99 0.15
CA ASP A 174 26.11 31.58 1.49
C ASP A 174 27.57 31.92 1.88
N GLU A 175 28.52 31.77 0.95
CA GLU A 175 29.88 32.33 1.09
C GLU A 175 29.97 33.69 0.38
N LYS A 176 29.39 34.75 0.96
CA LYS A 176 29.76 36.14 0.70
C LYS A 176 29.67 37.00 1.95
#